data_AF-A0A7S3E1M3-F1
#
_entry.id   AF-A0A7S3E1M3-F1
#
_cell.length_a   1.000
_cell.length_b   1.000
_cell.length_c   1.000
_cell.angle_alpha   90.00
_cell.angle_beta   90.00
_cell.angle_gamma   90.00
#
_symmetry.space_group_name_H-M   'P 1'
#
loop_
_entity.id
_entity.type
_entity.pdbx_description
1 polymer ?
#
loop_
_entity_poly.entity_id
_entity_poly.type
_entity_poly.pdbx_seq_one_letter_code
_entity_poly.pdbx_strand_id
1 'polypeptide(L)'
;RQLLTRLGPAYIKLGQALSIRPDLLSPVAMVELQKLCDKVPSFDSQVAYQVICDELGIRSVNDIFEDITPEPVAAASLGQVYIAHLKERDAGGNKVKVAVKVQRPFVLETVTVDLFIVRSV
;
A
#
# COMPACT_ATOMS: atom_id res chain seq x y z
N ARG A 1 -13.88 -16.94 5.29
CA ARG A 1 -13.86 -15.70 4.48
C ARG A 1 -14.95 -14.70 4.89
N GLN A 2 -16.24 -15.00 4.66
CA GLN A 2 -17.35 -14.04 4.88
C GLN A 2 -17.41 -13.44 6.29
N LEU A 3 -17.18 -14.24 7.33
CA LEU A 3 -17.14 -13.74 8.72
C LEU A 3 -16.05 -12.68 8.91
N LEU A 4 -14.82 -12.95 8.45
CA LEU A 4 -13.71 -12.00 8.55
C LEU A 4 -13.97 -10.72 7.75
N THR A 5 -14.60 -10.84 6.57
CA THR A 5 -15.04 -9.67 5.79
C THR A 5 -16.06 -8.83 6.54
N ARG A 6 -17.05 -9.46 7.21
CA ARG A 6 -18.09 -8.76 7.99
C ARG A 6 -17.52 -8.08 9.24
N LEU A 7 -16.49 -8.66 9.86
CA LEU A 7 -15.84 -8.10 11.04
C LEU A 7 -14.92 -6.91 10.71
N GLY A 8 -14.67 -6.64 9.43
CA GLY A 8 -14.00 -5.42 8.97
C GLY A 8 -12.48 -5.56 8.75
N PRO A 9 -11.80 -4.43 8.49
CA PRO A 9 -10.42 -4.39 7.98
C PRO A 9 -9.39 -5.14 8.83
N ALA A 10 -9.45 -5.03 10.17
CA ALA A 10 -8.56 -5.74 11.08
C ALA A 10 -8.61 -7.27 10.87
N TYR A 11 -9.82 -7.83 10.78
CA TYR A 11 -10.02 -9.27 10.60
C TYR A 11 -9.75 -9.75 9.18
N ILE A 12 -9.92 -8.88 8.18
CA ILE A 12 -9.45 -9.14 6.81
C ILE A 12 -7.93 -9.30 6.82
N LYS A 13 -7.19 -8.39 7.48
CA LYS A 13 -5.72 -8.47 7.62
C LYS A 13 -5.28 -9.74 8.36
N LEU A 14 -5.98 -10.12 9.43
CA LEU A 14 -5.75 -11.41 10.11
C LEU A 14 -5.96 -12.59 9.17
N GLY A 15 -7.04 -12.58 8.38
CA GLY A 15 -7.31 -13.62 7.39
C GLY A 15 -6.22 -13.73 6.33
N GLN A 16 -5.69 -12.59 5.85
CA GLN A 16 -4.57 -12.53 4.91
C GLN A 16 -3.28 -13.09 5.53
N ALA A 17 -2.99 -12.74 6.79
CA ALA A 17 -1.81 -13.24 7.49
C ALA A 17 -1.87 -14.76 7.73
N LEU A 18 -3.06 -15.30 8.00
CA LEU A 18 -3.26 -16.73 8.17
C LEU A 18 -3.24 -17.49 6.83
N SER A 19 -3.64 -16.88 5.72
CA SER A 19 -3.73 -17.58 4.42
C SER A 19 -2.37 -18.04 3.88
N ILE A 20 -1.27 -17.45 4.37
CA ILE A 20 0.11 -17.80 4.01
C ILE A 20 0.77 -18.79 5.00
N ARG A 21 0.00 -19.34 5.95
CA ARG A 21 0.48 -20.25 7.01
C ARG A 21 -0.09 -21.67 6.82
N PRO A 22 0.51 -22.50 5.94
CA PRO A 22 0.04 -23.88 5.69
C PRO A 22 0.16 -24.81 6.89
N ASP A 23 0.94 -24.42 7.89
CA ASP A 23 1.10 -25.12 9.16
C ASP A 23 -0.08 -24.89 10.14
N LEU A 24 -0.88 -23.83 9.93
CA LEU A 24 -1.99 -23.45 10.82
C LEU A 24 -3.37 -23.75 10.25
N LEU A 25 -3.48 -23.86 8.92
CA LEU A 25 -4.75 -23.98 8.22
C LEU A 25 -4.78 -25.20 7.31
N SER A 26 -5.95 -25.82 7.19
CA SER A 26 -6.17 -26.83 6.15
C SER A 26 -6.05 -26.21 4.75
N PRO A 27 -5.64 -26.98 3.72
CA PRO A 27 -5.54 -26.48 2.36
C PRO A 27 -6.82 -25.79 1.85
N VAL A 28 -7.99 -26.32 2.25
CA VAL A 28 -9.29 -25.75 1.89
C VAL A 28 -9.49 -24.37 2.54
N ALA A 29 -9.16 -24.22 3.82
CA ALA A 29 -9.26 -22.95 4.52
C ALA A 29 -8.27 -21.91 3.95
N MET A 30 -7.05 -22.32 3.60
CA MET A 30 -6.07 -21.45 2.96
C MET A 30 -6.60 -20.86 1.65
N VAL A 31 -7.10 -21.72 0.75
CA VAL A 31 -7.63 -21.29 -0.56
C VAL A 31 -8.76 -20.28 -0.39
N GLU A 32 -9.66 -20.49 0.58
CA GLU A 32 -10.75 -19.56 0.84
C GLU A 32 -10.30 -18.23 1.48
N LEU A 33 -9.26 -18.24 2.31
CA LEU A 33 -8.70 -17.01 2.89
C LEU A 33 -7.79 -16.27 1.92
N GLN A 34 -7.17 -16.95 0.94
CA GLN A 34 -6.35 -16.31 -0.09
C GLN A 34 -7.18 -15.34 -0.95
N LYS A 35 -8.49 -15.57 -1.08
CA LYS A 35 -9.44 -14.63 -1.71
C LYS A 35 -9.60 -13.32 -0.94
N LEU A 36 -9.11 -13.21 0.29
CA LEU A 36 -9.04 -11.92 1.02
C LEU A 36 -7.85 -11.08 0.57
N CYS A 37 -6.89 -11.68 -0.13
CA CYS A 37 -5.70 -10.99 -0.66
C CYS A 37 -5.96 -10.35 -2.03
N ASP A 38 -7.23 -10.25 -2.47
CA ASP A 38 -7.62 -9.60 -3.72
C ASP A 38 -7.03 -8.18 -3.83
N LYS A 39 -6.74 -7.75 -5.07
CA LYS A 39 -6.10 -6.46 -5.34
C LYS A 39 -6.90 -5.33 -4.70
N VAL A 40 -6.25 -4.58 -3.80
CA VAL A 40 -6.81 -3.36 -3.24
C VAL A 40 -6.79 -2.29 -4.34
N PRO A 41 -7.92 -1.62 -4.65
CA PRO A 41 -7.93 -0.57 -5.67
C PRO A 41 -7.03 0.59 -5.25
N SER A 42 -6.39 1.24 -6.21
CA SER A 42 -5.66 2.49 -5.98
C SER A 42 -6.60 3.60 -5.48
N PHE A 43 -6.02 4.58 -4.79
CA PHE A 43 -6.66 5.86 -4.53
C PHE A 43 -6.19 6.89 -5.56
N ASP A 44 -6.86 8.05 -5.58
CA ASP A 44 -6.60 9.13 -6.55
C ASP A 44 -5.12 9.55 -6.56
N SER A 45 -4.51 9.55 -7.76
CA SER A 45 -3.11 9.95 -7.94
C SER A 45 -2.84 11.41 -7.58
N GLN A 46 -3.81 12.31 -7.69
CA GLN A 46 -3.65 13.71 -7.26
C GLN A 46 -3.45 13.79 -5.75
N VAL A 47 -4.20 12.98 -4.99
CA VAL A 47 -4.01 12.86 -3.53
C VAL A 47 -2.63 12.27 -3.23
N ALA A 48 -2.19 11.27 -4.00
CA ALA A 48 -0.87 10.66 -3.82
C ALA A 48 0.27 11.67 -4.07
N TYR A 49 0.14 12.50 -5.11
CA TYR A 49 1.12 13.54 -5.41
C TYR A 49 1.15 14.62 -4.34
N GLN A 50 0.00 14.99 -3.78
CA GLN A 50 -0.05 15.90 -2.65
C GLN A 50 0.69 15.33 -1.42
N VAL A 51 0.48 14.06 -1.09
CA VAL A 51 1.20 13.38 0.01
C VAL A 51 2.71 13.40 -0.23
N ILE A 52 3.16 13.11 -1.46
CA ILE A 52 4.59 13.20 -1.81
C ILE A 52 5.12 14.63 -1.58
N CYS A 53 4.39 15.64 -2.05
CA CYS A 53 4.78 17.04 -1.90
C CYS A 53 4.89 17.44 -0.42
N ASP A 54 3.90 17.06 0.39
CA ASP A 54 3.84 17.40 1.81
C ASP A 54 4.96 16.71 2.60
N GLU A 55 5.23 15.43 2.36
CA GLU A 55 6.27 14.67 3.06
C GLU A 55 7.70 15.09 2.67
N LEU A 56 7.91 15.48 1.41
CA LEU A 56 9.22 15.91 0.90
C LEU A 56 9.44 17.43 1.03
N GLY A 57 8.42 18.20 1.43
CA GLY A 57 8.50 19.66 1.58
C GLY A 57 8.67 20.40 0.26
N ILE A 58 8.13 19.86 -0.84
CA ILE A 58 8.24 20.43 -2.20
C ILE A 58 6.88 20.95 -2.69
N ARG A 59 6.89 21.79 -3.73
CA ARG A 59 5.65 22.36 -4.29
C ARG A 59 5.04 21.49 -5.37
N SER A 60 5.89 20.76 -6.11
CA SER A 60 5.48 19.85 -7.16
C SER A 60 6.36 18.61 -7.18
N VAL A 61 5.77 17.46 -7.51
CA VAL A 61 6.54 16.24 -7.81
C VAL A 61 7.60 16.46 -8.90
N ASN A 62 7.34 17.41 -9.81
CA ASN A 62 8.28 17.81 -10.85
C ASN A 62 9.50 18.56 -10.29
N ASP A 63 9.57 18.91 -9.01
CA ASP A 63 10.77 19.54 -8.44
C ASP A 63 11.91 18.52 -8.31
N ILE A 64 11.58 17.26 -8.02
CA ILE A 64 12.53 16.15 -7.80
C ILE A 64 12.54 15.16 -8.97
N PHE A 65 11.37 14.85 -9.53
CA PHE A 65 11.23 13.85 -10.58
C PHE A 65 11.26 14.49 -11.96
N GLU A 66 11.97 13.86 -12.89
CA GLU A 66 11.90 14.19 -14.33
C GLU A 66 10.54 13.75 -14.87
N ASP A 67 10.09 12.56 -14.46
CA ASP A 67 8.76 12.02 -14.74
C ASP A 67 8.30 11.09 -13.61
N ILE A 68 6.98 10.96 -13.47
CA ILE A 68 6.31 9.99 -12.61
C ILE A 68 5.08 9.45 -13.35
N THR A 69 4.80 8.14 -13.23
CA THR A 69 3.65 7.54 -13.91
C THR A 69 2.32 8.15 -13.42
N PRO A 70 1.35 8.40 -14.31
CA PRO A 70 0.05 8.97 -13.92
C PRO A 70 -0.78 7.98 -13.10
N GLU A 71 -0.64 6.68 -13.41
CA GLU A 71 -1.28 5.58 -12.71
C GLU A 71 -0.27 4.79 -11.88
N PRO A 72 -0.67 4.26 -10.70
CA PRO A 72 0.20 3.42 -9.90
C PRO A 72 0.39 2.05 -10.57
N VAL A 73 1.62 1.53 -10.49
CA VAL A 73 1.96 0.19 -10.99
C VAL A 73 1.54 -0.92 -10.03
N ALA A 74 1.34 -0.60 -8.76
CA ALA A 74 0.83 -1.51 -7.75
C ALA A 74 0.08 -0.74 -6.65
N ALA A 75 -0.92 -1.38 -6.05
CA ALA A 75 -1.64 -0.86 -4.90
C ALA A 75 -1.79 -1.96 -3.84
N ALA A 76 -1.68 -1.57 -2.58
CA ALA A 76 -1.78 -2.44 -1.41
C ALA A 76 -2.58 -1.75 -0.30
N SER A 77 -2.75 -2.46 0.82
CA SER A 77 -3.54 -2.00 1.97
C SER A 77 -3.00 -0.73 2.62
N LEU A 78 -1.69 -0.48 2.58
CA LEU A 78 -1.05 0.66 3.24
C LEU A 78 -0.62 1.77 2.27
N GLY A 79 -0.70 1.55 0.97
CA GLY A 79 -0.15 2.50 0.00
C GLY A 79 -0.21 2.02 -1.43
N GLN A 80 0.27 2.84 -2.35
CA GLN A 80 0.42 2.50 -3.77
C GLN A 80 1.79 2.94 -4.29
N VAL A 81 2.24 2.32 -5.38
CA VAL A 81 3.60 2.47 -5.91
C VAL A 81 3.54 3.04 -7.32
N TYR A 82 4.38 4.02 -7.57
CA TYR A 82 4.61 4.64 -8.87
C TYR A 82 6.02 4.34 -9.36
N ILE A 83 6.21 4.43 -10.67
CA ILE A 83 7.55 4.47 -11.26
C ILE A 83 7.86 5.94 -11.55
N ALA A 84 9.07 6.37 -11.22
CA ALA A 84 9.55 7.71 -11.52
C ALA A 84 11.02 7.70 -11.95
N HIS A 85 11.46 8.76 -12.60
CA HIS A 85 12.86 9.04 -12.82
C HIS A 85 13.28 10.30 -12.04
N LEU A 86 14.40 10.26 -11.35
CA LEU A 86 14.94 11.44 -10.68
C LEU A 86 15.53 12.40 -11.71
N LYS A 87 15.44 13.71 -11.43
CA LYS A 87 16.17 14.73 -12.19
C LYS A 87 17.69 14.63 -11.99
N GLU A 88 18.10 14.23 -10.80
CA GLU A 88 19.50 13.97 -10.50
C GLU A 88 19.97 12.70 -11.24
N ARG A 89 21.19 12.78 -11.77
CA ARG A 89 21.85 11.66 -12.44
C ARG A 89 22.69 10.88 -11.43
N ASP A 90 22.90 9.59 -11.69
CA ASP A 90 23.86 8.83 -10.91
C ASP A 90 25.30 9.35 -11.13
N ALA A 91 26.26 8.83 -10.37
CA ALA A 91 27.68 9.21 -10.50
C ALA A 91 28.27 8.94 -11.90
N GLY A 92 27.61 8.10 -12.72
CA GLY A 92 27.98 7.82 -14.11
C GLY A 92 27.23 8.66 -15.15
N GLY A 93 26.36 9.59 -14.73
CA GLY A 93 25.57 10.44 -15.62
C GLY A 93 24.28 9.80 -16.15
N ASN A 94 23.90 8.61 -15.68
CA ASN A 94 22.70 7.92 -16.14
C ASN A 94 21.45 8.40 -15.39
N LYS A 95 20.29 8.19 -16.02
CA LYS A 95 18.99 8.44 -15.40
C LYS A 95 18.74 7.44 -14.28
N VAL A 96 18.25 7.93 -13.14
CA VAL A 96 17.95 7.07 -11.98
C VAL A 96 16.47 6.76 -11.94
N LYS A 97 16.12 5.49 -12.19
CA LYS A 97 14.75 4.99 -12.10
C LYS A 97 14.44 4.51 -10.68
N VAL A 98 13.34 4.98 -10.11
CA VAL A 98 12.93 4.68 -8.73
C VAL A 98 11.49 4.19 -8.65
N ALA A 99 11.19 3.43 -7.60
CA ALA A 99 9.84 3.08 -7.21
C ALA A 99 9.40 3.98 -6.04
N VAL A 100 8.39 4.82 -6.27
CA VAL A 100 7.87 5.77 -5.26
C VAL A 100 6.66 5.14 -4.61
N LYS A 101 6.81 4.67 -3.37
CA LYS A 101 5.70 4.12 -2.59
C LYS A 101 5.09 5.22 -1.73
N VAL A 102 3.82 5.53 -2.00
CA VAL A 102 3.04 6.55 -1.29
C VAL A 102 2.11 5.87 -0.30
N GLN A 103 2.16 6.29 0.96
CA GLN A 103 1.26 5.81 2.00
C GLN A 103 -0.17 6.30 1.73
N ARG A 104 -1.18 5.46 2.00
CA ARG A 104 -2.58 5.90 1.91
C ARG A 104 -2.83 7.01 2.95
N PRO A 105 -3.67 8.01 2.63
CA PRO A 105 -4.17 8.94 3.63
C PRO A 105 -4.83 8.18 4.80
N PHE A 106 -4.71 8.73 6.01
CA PHE A 106 -5.33 8.21 7.23
C PHE A 106 -4.91 6.79 7.65
N VAL A 107 -3.73 6.34 7.23
CA VAL A 107 -3.22 5.01 7.60
C VAL A 107 -2.96 4.91 9.10
N LEU A 108 -2.51 5.96 9.77
CA LEU A 108 -2.23 5.93 11.21
C LEU A 108 -3.50 5.68 12.01
N GLU A 109 -4.58 6.37 11.67
CA GLU A 109 -5.90 6.23 12.27
C GLU A 109 -6.43 4.81 12.03
N THR A 110 -6.30 4.32 10.80
CA THR A 110 -6.71 2.95 10.43
C THR A 110 -5.94 1.91 11.24
N VAL A 111 -4.62 2.04 11.34
CA VAL A 111 -3.75 1.13 12.11
C VAL A 111 -4.05 1.22 13.61
N THR A 112 -4.34 2.42 14.13
CA THR A 112 -4.66 2.63 15.54
C THR A 112 -5.98 1.94 15.90
N VAL A 113 -7.00 2.06 15.05
CA VAL A 113 -8.28 1.35 15.23
C VAL A 113 -8.08 -0.16 15.15
N ASP A 114 -7.30 -0.64 14.19
CA ASP A 114 -7.01 -2.07 14.07
C ASP A 114 -6.33 -2.62 15.34
N LEU A 115 -5.33 -1.91 15.85
CA LEU A 115 -4.64 -2.28 17.10
C LEU A 115 -5.59 -2.25 18.30
N PHE A 116 -6.48 -1.26 18.38
CA PHE A 116 -7.49 -1.19 19.44
C PHE A 116 -8.42 -2.41 19.39
N ILE A 117 -8.93 -2.78 18.21
CA ILE A 117 -9.81 -3.94 18.03
C ILE A 117 -9.09 -5.23 18.46
N VAL A 118 -7.84 -5.43 18.03
CA VAL A 118 -7.06 -6.64 18.38
C VAL A 118 -6.79 -6.74 19.89
N ARG A 119 -6.60 -5.61 20.59
CA ARG A 119 -6.37 -5.60 22.05
C ARG A 119 -7.65 -5.71 22.88
N SER A 120 -8.80 -5.41 22.29
CA SER A 120 -10.10 -5.40 22.98
C SER A 120 -10.81 -6.75 22.92
N VAL A 121 -10.19 -7.75 22.29
CA VAL A 121 -10.63 -9.14 22.15
C VAL A 121 -9.73 -10.01 23.02
#